data_AF-A0A4P9WEZ7-F1
#
_entry.id   AF-A0A4P9WEZ7-F1
#
_cell.length_a   1.000
_cell.length_b   1.000
_cell.length_c   1.000
_cell.angle_alpha   90.00
_cell.angle_beta   90.00
_cell.angle_gamma   90.00
#
_symmetry.space_group_name_H-M   'P 1'
#
loop_
_entity.id
_entity.type
_entity.pdbx_description
1 polymer ?
#
loop_
_entity_poly.entity_id
_entity_poly.type
_entity_poly.pdbx_seq_one_letter_code
_entity_poly.pdbx_strand_id
1 'polypeptide(L)' 'NHSCDPNAAIIFDGDTATLRSIRAIDAGEEICQSYVEIAEELGPRQAEIRERYFFQCDCPTC' A
#
# COMPACT_ATOMS: atom_id res chain seq x y z
N ASN A 1 0.44 6.49 3.44
CA ASN A 1 1.05 6.50 2.09
C ASN A 1 1.00 5.11 1.47
N HIS A 2 1.63 4.91 0.31
CA HIS A 2 1.78 3.61 -0.33
C HIS A 2 3.01 2.85 0.19
N SER A 3 2.89 1.53 0.36
CA SER A 3 4.01 0.60 0.43
C SER A 3 3.61 -0.72 -0.23
N CYS A 4 4.53 -1.38 -0.96
CA CYS A 4 4.34 -2.76 -1.43
C CYS A 4 4.51 -3.78 -0.28
N ASP A 5 5.02 -3.35 0.88
CA ASP A 5 4.95 -4.07 2.16
C ASP A 5 4.16 -3.21 3.18
N PRO A 6 2.83 -3.18 3.09
CA PRO A 6 2.00 -2.32 3.93
C PRO A 6 1.88 -2.86 5.36
N ASN A 7 1.51 -1.98 6.29
CA ASN A 7 1.18 -2.35 7.67
C ASN A 7 -0.32 -2.23 7.97
N ALA A 8 -1.10 -1.69 7.04
CA ALA A 8 -2.55 -1.65 7.09
C ALA A 8 -3.20 -2.00 5.75
N ALA A 9 -4.41 -2.54 5.81
CA ALA A 9 -5.25 -2.85 4.66
C ALA A 9 -6.63 -2.21 4.81
N ILE A 10 -7.18 -1.72 3.70
CA ILE A 10 -8.52 -1.17 3.64
C ILE A 10 -9.52 -2.28 3.32
N ILE A 11 -10.63 -2.31 4.06
CA ILE A 11 -11.74 -3.24 3.87
C ILE A 11 -12.98 -2.39 3.60
N PHE A 12 -13.69 -2.71 2.53
CA PHE A 12 -14.95 -2.04 2.18
C PHE A 12 -16.14 -2.92 2.57
N ASP A 13 -17.07 -2.36 3.34
CA ASP A 13 -18.38 -2.94 3.65
C ASP A 13 -19.45 -1.94 3.18
N GLY A 14 -19.96 -2.16 1.97
CA GLY A 14 -20.81 -1.18 1.29
C GLY A 14 -20.07 0.13 1.02
N ASP A 15 -20.58 1.22 1.57
CA ASP A 15 -19.98 2.56 1.50
C ASP A 15 -19.00 2.86 2.65
N THR A 16 -18.85 1.92 3.59
CA THR A 16 -17.97 2.07 4.76
C THR A 16 -16.59 1.51 4.45
N ALA A 17 -15.57 2.37 4.57
CA ALA A 17 -14.17 1.98 4.48
C ALA A 17 -13.56 1.84 5.88
N THR A 18 -13.05 0.65 6.19
CA THR A 18 -12.32 0.38 7.43
C THR A 18 -10.85 0.12 7.12
N LEU A 19 -9.95 0.94 7.64
CA LEU A 19 -8.51 0.68 7.61
C LEU A 19 -8.12 -0.14 8.85
N ARG A 20 -7.53 -1.32 8.66
CA ARG A 20 -7.09 -2.20 9.76
C ARG A 20 -5.61 -2.52 9.64
N SER A 21 -4.92 -2.55 10.77
CA SER A 21 -3.54 -3.05 10.85
C SER A 21 -3.49 -4.54 10.51
N ILE A 22 -2.50 -4.95 9.71
CA ILE A 22 -2.26 -6.37 9.36
C ILE A 22 -1.02 -6.95 10.06
N ARG A 23 -0.30 -6.11 10.81
CA ARG A 23 0.76 -6.48 11.76
C ARG A 23 0.78 -5.49 12.91
N ALA A 24 1.61 -5.74 13.92
CA ALA A 24 1.91 -4.74 14.95
C ALA A 24 2.52 -3.48 14.30
N ILE A 25 2.13 -2.31 14.80
CA ILE A 25 2.59 -1.00 14.35
C ILE A 25 3.14 -0.27 15.58
N ASP A 26 4.40 0.16 15.49
CA ASP A 26 5.05 0.84 16.60
C ASP A 26 4.65 2.32 16.67
N ALA A 27 4.81 2.93 17.85
CA ALA A 27 4.53 4.35 18.03
C ALA A 27 5.45 5.21 17.15
N GLY A 28 4.85 6.02 16.27
CA GLY A 28 5.58 6.86 15.33
C GLY A 28 5.91 6.19 13.99
N GLU A 29 5.59 4.90 13.83
CA GLU A 29 5.65 4.24 12.54
C GLU A 29 4.57 4.78 11.59
N GLU A 30 4.92 5.04 10.33
CA GLU A 30 3.96 5.52 9.35
C GLU A 30 2.98 4.43 8.94
N ILE A 31 1.68 4.76 8.87
CA ILE A 31 0.65 3.84 8.37
C ILE A 31 0.65 3.86 6.84
N CYS A 32 0.94 2.70 6.25
CA CYS A 32 0.98 2.50 4.81
C CYS A 32 0.03 1.38 4.39
N GLN A 33 -0.67 1.61 3.27
CA GLN A 33 -1.49 0.62 2.58
C GLN A 33 -0.95 0.40 1.17
N SER A 34 -1.31 -0.70 0.50
CA SER A 34 -1.01 -0.82 -0.92
C SER A 34 -2.05 -0.07 -1.76
N TYR A 35 -1.60 0.55 -2.86
CA TYR A 35 -2.47 1.20 -3.84
C TYR A 35 -2.67 0.33 -5.08
N VAL A 36 -1.88 -0.74 -5.21
CA VAL A 36 -1.81 -1.65 -6.35
C VAL A 36 -1.82 -3.10 -5.85
N GLU A 37 -2.00 -4.07 -6.75
CA GLU A 37 -1.94 -5.49 -6.40
C GLU A 37 -0.48 -5.88 -6.07
N ILE A 38 -0.25 -6.37 -4.84
CA ILE A 38 1.11 -6.71 -4.36
C ILE A 38 1.60 -8.01 -5.01
N ALA A 39 0.69 -8.91 -5.40
CA ALA A 39 1.03 -10.15 -6.07
C ALA A 39 1.62 -9.96 -7.48
N GLU A 40 1.49 -8.77 -8.07
CA GLU A 40 2.09 -8.44 -9.36
C GLU A 40 3.61 -8.26 -9.27
N GLU A 41 4.28 -8.42 -10.42
CA GLU A 41 5.71 -8.18 -10.56
C GLU A 41 6.07 -6.70 -10.36
N LEU A 42 7.34 -6.43 -10.04
CA LEU A 42 7.85 -5.08 -9.78
C LEU A 42 7.54 -4.07 -10.90
N GLY A 43 7.73 -4.49 -12.17
CA GLY A 43 7.55 -3.63 -13.34
C GLY A 43 6.12 -3.08 -13.44
N PRO A 44 5.09 -3.95 -13.50
CA PRO A 44 3.68 -3.56 -13.45
C PRO A 44 3.33 -2.65 -12.27
N ARG A 45 3.74 -3.01 -11.04
CA ARG A 45 3.46 -2.20 -9.84
C ARG A 45 4.01 -0.78 -9.96
N GLN A 46 5.27 -0.63 -10.40
CA GLN A 46 5.91 0.68 -10.57
C GLN A 46 5.28 1.49 -11.71
N ALA A 47 4.88 0.83 -12.80
CA ALA A 47 4.20 1.49 -13.91
C ALA A 47 2.86 2.07 -13.46
N GLU A 48 2.04 1.28 -12.75
CA GLU A 48 0.74 1.71 -12.24
C GLU A 48 0.88 2.85 -11.20
N ILE A 49 1.82 2.71 -10.26
CA ILE A 49 2.11 3.75 -9.27
C ILE A 49 2.49 5.08 -9.96
N ARG A 50 3.36 5.01 -10.97
CA ARG A 50 3.81 6.21 -11.71
C ARG A 50 2.69 6.83 -12.53
N GLU A 51 1.87 6.02 -13.19
CA GLU A 51 0.79 6.50 -14.07
C GLU A 51 -0.37 7.10 -13.28
N ARG A 52 -0.80 6.45 -12.18
CA ARG A 52 -1.99 6.84 -11.43
C ARG A 52 -1.70 7.82 -10.30
N TYR A 53 -0.51 7.72 -9.70
CA TYR A 53 -0.17 8.45 -8.47
C TYR A 53 1.06 9.36 -8.63
N PHE A 54 1.73 9.34 -9.78
CA PHE A 54 2.79 10.29 -10.17
C PHE A 54 4.02 10.30 -9.24
N PHE A 55 4.35 9.15 -8.64
CA PHE A 55 5.60 8.95 -7.88
C PHE A 55 6.26 7.60 -8.23
N GLN A 56 7.44 7.34 -7.66
CA GLN A 56 8.11 6.04 -7.73
C GLN A 56 8.17 5.46 -6.32
N CYS A 57 7.75 4.21 -6.15
CA CYS A 57 7.83 3.56 -4.84
C CYS A 57 9.28 3.10 -4.57
N ASP A 58 9.77 3.37 -3.36
CA ASP A 58 11.13 3.04 -2.89
C ASP A 58 11.11 2.15 -1.63
N CYS A 59 9.99 1.47 -1.37
CA CYS A 59 9.88 0.55 -0.24
C CYS A 59 10.80 -0.68 -0.41
N PRO A 60 11.14 -1.40 0.68
CA PRO A 60 12.09 -2.52 0.63
C PRO A 60 11.70 -3.69 -0.30
N THR A 61 10.42 -3.81 -0.67
CA THR A 61 9.89 -4.86 -1.56
C THR A 61 9.95 -4.47 -3.04
N CYS A 62 10.31 -3.22 -3.34
CA CYS A 62 10.54 -2.72 -4.70
C CYS A 62 11.99 -2.90 -5.14
#